data_AF-A0A5C7QDG6-F1
#
_entry.id   AF-A0A5C7QDG6-F1
#
_cell.length_a   1.000
_cell.length_b   1.000
_cell.length_c   1.000
_cell.angle_alpha   90.00
_cell.angle_beta   90.00
_cell.angle_gamma   90.00
#
_symmetry.space_group_name_H-M   'P 1'
#
loop_
_entity.id
_entity.type
_entity.pdbx_description
1 polymer ?
#
loop_
_entity_poly.entity_id
_entity_poly.type
_entity_poly.pdbx_seq_one_letter_code
_entity_poly.pdbx_strand_id
1 'polypeptide(L)'
;MIQQRRIRVGTENYPGTLFGSRIGEPDNYYSSGQDLATDPFALTLDNEQLTPVKFIVPYPEGAFIFQDTAITQVRGLDDGIIKVGAVKAQELTEDGSSNLQPLNIKRDFLYLNAAKTSVYALGPTNLPQYYVPNDISIYSEHYFTGDNPIVSWTWAKSPNKILWAARADGTFLSLTYVSEQEVAAWSEHSTLGAVEDVEAILENDLDRVYMIVRRQINGVHVRYIERMGLSNPKTPDEVWPVDCGLRTSLVYPPANILVVTTEGATTGVILADVVAFNASDVGHLFRVGTARGTITTFTNTKKITVTWDRPFDPLQVDYASLEVRLWAAGEWSRGDFVSTVSGLDHLKLEQVAVLGDGVPLDSATVTSGQISLSADATYVVAGLPFTAELKTLPMSASDAAIEGKYKAPKNLAVRLWNTTGANFGDGAGDVMFPISPPQGTVPLAGELFHNGMREISIAASMTLDGQITVEKTGPQHITVLGYVVEVEIGD
;
A
#
# COMPACT_ATOMS: atom_id res chain seq x y z
N MET A 1 -13.87 -26.67 -4.12
CA MET A 1 -15.26 -27.13 -4.32
C MET A 1 -15.79 -26.52 -5.61
N ILE A 2 -16.45 -27.28 -6.48
CA ILE A 2 -17.11 -26.78 -7.70
C ILE A 2 -18.50 -27.40 -7.74
N GLN A 3 -19.55 -26.60 -7.91
CA GLN A 3 -20.94 -27.08 -8.01
C GLN A 3 -21.32 -28.09 -6.90
N GLN A 4 -21.00 -27.74 -5.64
CA GLN A 4 -21.22 -28.60 -4.45
C GLN A 4 -20.51 -29.97 -4.48
N ARG A 5 -19.50 -30.13 -5.33
CA ARG A 5 -18.62 -31.30 -5.37
C ARG A 5 -17.23 -30.96 -4.87
N ARG A 6 -16.63 -31.91 -4.15
CA ARG A 6 -15.19 -31.88 -3.84
C ARG A 6 -14.44 -32.40 -5.04
N ILE A 7 -13.53 -31.58 -5.55
CA ILE A 7 -12.69 -31.94 -6.68
C ILE A 7 -11.31 -32.30 -6.16
N ARG A 8 -10.79 -33.46 -6.58
CA ARG A 8 -9.41 -33.89 -6.36
C ARG A 8 -8.69 -33.98 -7.70
N VAL A 9 -7.43 -33.61 -7.73
CA VAL A 9 -6.59 -33.54 -8.94
C VAL A 9 -5.15 -33.94 -8.62
N GLY A 10 -4.32 -34.11 -9.66
CA GLY A 10 -2.88 -34.27 -9.50
C GLY A 10 -2.46 -35.62 -8.91
N THR A 11 -3.24 -36.68 -9.15
CA THR A 11 -2.85 -38.03 -8.71
C THR A 11 -1.67 -38.55 -9.53
N GLU A 12 -0.80 -39.36 -8.93
CA GLU A 12 0.41 -39.88 -9.61
C GLU A 12 0.09 -40.65 -10.91
N ASN A 13 -0.96 -41.48 -10.89
CA ASN A 13 -1.37 -42.28 -12.05
C ASN A 13 -2.18 -41.49 -13.08
N TYR A 14 -2.84 -40.41 -12.65
CA TYR A 14 -3.74 -39.60 -13.49
C TYR A 14 -3.53 -38.10 -13.18
N PRO A 15 -2.39 -37.52 -13.60
CA PRO A 15 -2.00 -36.16 -13.22
C PRO A 15 -2.91 -35.07 -13.83
N GLY A 16 -3.42 -35.30 -15.05
CA GLY A 16 -4.34 -34.41 -15.75
C GLY A 16 -5.83 -34.70 -15.53
N THR A 17 -6.19 -35.52 -14.53
CA THR A 17 -7.58 -35.94 -14.30
C THR A 17 -8.19 -35.25 -13.08
N LEU A 18 -9.40 -34.72 -13.27
CA LEU A 18 -10.25 -34.15 -12.24
C LEU A 18 -11.25 -35.20 -11.76
N PHE A 19 -11.24 -35.48 -10.46
CA PHE A 19 -12.19 -36.37 -9.80
C PHE A 19 -13.16 -35.56 -8.97
N GLY A 20 -14.42 -35.48 -9.40
CA GLY A 20 -15.50 -34.84 -8.66
C GLY A 20 -16.32 -35.84 -7.86
N SER A 21 -16.59 -35.51 -6.59
CA SER A 21 -17.49 -36.29 -5.74
C SER A 21 -18.94 -36.23 -6.24
N ARG A 22 -19.83 -36.98 -5.59
CA ARG A 22 -21.29 -36.77 -5.71
C ARG A 22 -21.67 -35.35 -5.27
N ILE A 23 -22.77 -34.84 -5.82
CA ILE A 23 -23.32 -33.52 -5.45
C ILE A 23 -23.78 -33.56 -3.99
N GLY A 24 -23.34 -32.60 -3.17
CA GLY A 24 -23.73 -32.48 -1.76
C GLY A 24 -23.05 -33.49 -0.82
N GLU A 25 -22.33 -34.47 -1.36
CA GLU A 25 -21.62 -35.50 -0.60
C GLU A 25 -20.11 -35.44 -0.93
N PRO A 26 -19.35 -34.54 -0.27
CA PRO A 26 -17.99 -34.18 -0.67
C PRO A 26 -16.97 -35.32 -0.55
N ASP A 27 -17.28 -36.38 0.20
CA ASP A 27 -16.39 -37.53 0.39
C ASP A 27 -16.89 -38.81 -0.31
N ASN A 28 -18.00 -38.74 -1.03
CA ASN A 28 -18.55 -39.88 -1.74
C ASN A 28 -18.17 -39.86 -3.23
N TYR A 29 -17.30 -40.79 -3.63
CA TYR A 29 -16.86 -41.01 -5.02
C TYR A 29 -17.44 -42.30 -5.62
N TYR A 30 -18.49 -42.85 -5.00
CA TYR A 30 -19.17 -44.04 -5.51
C TYR A 30 -20.11 -43.69 -6.66
N SER A 31 -19.89 -44.30 -7.82
CA SER A 31 -20.78 -44.19 -8.98
C SER A 31 -21.99 -45.10 -8.80
N SER A 32 -23.19 -44.58 -9.07
CA SER A 32 -24.41 -45.40 -9.09
C SER A 32 -24.45 -46.36 -10.29
N GLY A 33 -23.58 -46.16 -11.29
CA GLY A 33 -23.57 -46.90 -12.56
C GLY A 33 -24.69 -46.51 -13.52
N GLN A 34 -25.48 -45.47 -13.21
CA GLN A 34 -26.59 -44.97 -14.03
C GLN A 34 -26.28 -43.61 -14.69
N ASP A 35 -25.04 -43.12 -14.60
CA ASP A 35 -24.58 -41.82 -15.11
C ASP A 35 -25.51 -40.65 -14.75
N LEU A 36 -25.95 -40.62 -13.48
CA LEU A 36 -26.85 -39.58 -13.00
C LEU A 36 -26.14 -38.22 -12.92
N ALA A 37 -26.90 -37.14 -13.04
CA ALA A 37 -26.34 -35.79 -12.88
C ALA A 37 -25.71 -35.57 -11.49
N THR A 38 -26.11 -36.34 -10.47
CA THR A 38 -25.58 -36.30 -9.10
C THR A 38 -24.39 -37.23 -8.86
N ASP A 39 -24.08 -38.12 -9.79
CA ASP A 39 -22.98 -39.08 -9.66
C ASP A 39 -21.60 -38.37 -9.67
N PRO A 40 -20.56 -39.03 -9.15
CA PRO A 40 -19.20 -38.53 -9.29
C PRO A 40 -18.78 -38.52 -10.76
N PHE A 41 -17.76 -37.73 -11.08
CA PHE A 41 -17.18 -37.71 -12.43
C PHE A 41 -15.65 -37.85 -12.37
N ALA A 42 -15.08 -38.43 -13.41
CA ALA A 42 -13.66 -38.38 -13.71
C ALA A 42 -13.48 -37.75 -15.09
N LEU A 43 -12.82 -36.60 -15.15
CA LEU A 43 -12.57 -35.86 -16.39
C LEU A 43 -11.06 -35.76 -16.60
N THR A 44 -10.55 -36.43 -17.62
CA THR A 44 -9.15 -36.24 -18.05
C THR A 44 -9.10 -35.10 -19.06
N LEU A 45 -8.22 -34.14 -18.84
CA LEU A 45 -7.97 -33.07 -19.78
C LEU A 45 -7.19 -33.62 -20.98
N ASP A 46 -7.64 -33.25 -22.17
CA ASP A 46 -7.01 -33.62 -23.43
C ASP A 46 -6.02 -32.51 -23.82
N ASN A 47 -4.81 -32.61 -23.30
CA ASN A 47 -3.72 -31.67 -23.55
C ASN A 47 -2.62 -32.37 -24.36
N GLU A 48 -1.89 -31.62 -25.20
CA GLU A 48 -0.75 -32.17 -25.95
C GLU A 48 0.33 -32.78 -25.04
N GLN A 49 0.53 -32.17 -23.88
CA GLN A 49 1.41 -32.66 -22.83
C GLN A 49 0.64 -32.87 -21.52
N LEU A 50 0.72 -34.08 -20.98
CA LEU A 50 0.04 -34.43 -19.74
C LEU A 50 0.85 -33.91 -18.55
N THR A 51 0.42 -32.79 -17.97
CA THR A 51 1.03 -32.21 -16.77
C THR A 51 0.08 -32.23 -15.57
N PRO A 52 0.59 -32.34 -14.33
CA PRO A 52 -0.23 -32.26 -13.13
C PRO A 52 -0.98 -30.93 -13.04
N VAL A 53 -2.25 -31.00 -12.64
CA VAL A 53 -3.01 -29.80 -12.28
C VAL A 53 -2.42 -29.15 -11.02
N LYS A 54 -2.09 -27.86 -11.11
CA LYS A 54 -1.55 -27.07 -10.00
C LYS A 54 -2.66 -26.39 -9.20
N PHE A 55 -3.55 -25.69 -9.89
CA PHE A 55 -4.64 -24.95 -9.26
C PHE A 55 -5.96 -25.16 -9.99
N ILE A 56 -7.03 -25.03 -9.21
CA ILE A 56 -8.39 -25.03 -9.69
C ILE A 56 -9.06 -23.80 -9.13
N VAL A 57 -9.53 -22.92 -10.00
CA VAL A 57 -10.28 -21.73 -9.59
C VAL A 57 -11.75 -21.91 -9.98
N PRO A 58 -12.67 -22.00 -9.01
CA PRO A 58 -14.09 -22.13 -9.31
C PRO A 58 -14.64 -20.91 -10.06
N TYR A 59 -15.53 -21.18 -11.01
CA TYR A 59 -16.28 -20.18 -11.78
C TYR A 59 -17.77 -20.61 -11.81
N PRO A 60 -18.77 -19.72 -11.93
CA PRO A 60 -20.18 -20.09 -11.80
C PRO A 60 -20.63 -21.30 -12.64
N GLU A 61 -20.12 -21.44 -13.87
CA GLU A 61 -20.48 -22.54 -14.79
C GLU A 61 -19.43 -23.67 -14.83
N GLY A 62 -18.46 -23.68 -13.91
CA GLY A 62 -17.41 -24.70 -13.88
C GLY A 62 -16.15 -24.25 -13.16
N ALA A 63 -15.01 -24.28 -13.86
CA ALA A 63 -13.72 -23.92 -13.29
C ALA A 63 -12.68 -23.58 -14.34
N PHE A 64 -11.66 -22.84 -13.91
CA PHE A 64 -10.40 -22.71 -14.63
C PHE A 64 -9.36 -23.64 -13.99
N ILE A 65 -8.67 -24.38 -14.84
CA ILE A 65 -7.65 -25.35 -14.46
C ILE A 65 -6.31 -24.80 -14.90
N PHE A 66 -5.39 -24.71 -13.96
CA PHE A 66 -4.07 -24.15 -14.14
C PHE A 66 -3.05 -25.29 -14.10
N GLN A 67 -2.36 -25.49 -15.21
CA GLN A 67 -1.30 -26.48 -15.41
C GLN A 67 0.00 -25.77 -15.81
N ASP A 68 1.10 -26.52 -15.92
CA ASP A 68 2.38 -25.96 -16.37
C ASP A 68 2.38 -25.61 -17.86
N THR A 69 1.57 -26.32 -18.64
CA THR A 69 1.56 -26.26 -20.10
C THR A 69 0.32 -25.58 -20.68
N ALA A 70 -0.69 -25.30 -19.86
CA ALA A 70 -1.94 -24.72 -20.34
C ALA A 70 -2.79 -24.13 -19.22
N ILE A 71 -3.72 -23.27 -19.60
CA ILE A 71 -4.89 -22.93 -18.80
C ILE A 71 -6.15 -23.39 -19.53
N THR A 72 -6.95 -24.22 -18.87
CA THR A 72 -8.12 -24.86 -19.46
C THR A 72 -9.39 -24.44 -18.73
N GLN A 73 -10.39 -23.97 -19.45
CA GLN A 73 -11.75 -23.80 -18.93
C GLN A 73 -12.48 -25.14 -18.98
N VAL A 74 -12.95 -25.61 -17.83
CA VAL A 74 -13.83 -26.77 -17.71
C VAL A 74 -15.23 -26.31 -17.34
N ARG A 75 -16.23 -26.73 -18.11
CA ARG A 75 -17.63 -26.36 -17.87
C ARG A 75 -18.60 -27.47 -18.27
N GLY A 76 -19.79 -27.46 -17.67
CA GLY A 76 -20.91 -28.25 -18.18
C GLY A 76 -21.40 -27.71 -19.53
N LEU A 77 -21.99 -28.56 -20.35
CA LEU A 77 -22.53 -28.17 -21.66
C LEU A 77 -23.87 -27.42 -21.54
N ASP A 78 -24.96 -28.14 -21.24
CA ASP A 78 -26.33 -27.64 -21.42
C ASP A 78 -26.81 -26.73 -20.28
N ASP A 79 -26.87 -27.28 -19.07
CA ASP A 79 -27.35 -26.66 -17.84
C ASP A 79 -26.21 -26.03 -17.02
N GLY A 80 -25.01 -25.99 -17.61
CA GLY A 80 -23.78 -25.57 -16.96
C GLY A 80 -23.26 -26.57 -15.92
N ILE A 81 -23.96 -27.68 -15.64
CA ILE A 81 -23.56 -28.67 -14.63
C ILE A 81 -22.56 -29.65 -15.24
N ILE A 82 -21.43 -29.86 -14.57
CA ILE A 82 -20.44 -30.87 -14.96
C ILE A 82 -21.04 -32.25 -14.65
N LYS A 83 -21.26 -33.11 -15.63
CA LYS A 83 -21.78 -34.48 -15.43
C LYS A 83 -21.09 -35.46 -16.37
N VAL A 84 -21.10 -36.74 -16.04
CA VAL A 84 -20.47 -37.77 -16.90
C VAL A 84 -21.01 -37.64 -18.33
N GLY A 85 -20.10 -37.56 -19.31
CA GLY A 85 -20.45 -37.45 -20.73
C GLY A 85 -20.92 -36.07 -21.22
N ALA A 86 -21.14 -35.08 -20.35
CA ALA A 86 -21.56 -33.73 -20.76
C ALA A 86 -20.69 -32.63 -20.12
N VAL A 87 -19.42 -32.64 -20.51
CA VAL A 87 -18.41 -31.68 -20.07
C VAL A 87 -17.64 -31.19 -21.28
N LYS A 88 -17.30 -29.90 -21.29
CA LYS A 88 -16.36 -29.32 -22.23
C LYS A 88 -15.13 -28.86 -21.47
N ALA A 89 -13.97 -29.35 -21.87
CA ALA A 89 -12.67 -28.77 -21.55
C ALA A 89 -12.22 -27.98 -22.78
N GLN A 90 -11.99 -26.68 -22.60
CA GLN A 90 -11.51 -25.80 -23.65
C GLN A 90 -10.22 -25.14 -23.18
N GLU A 91 -9.13 -25.43 -23.87
CA GLU A 91 -7.88 -24.71 -23.65
C GLU A 91 -8.03 -23.25 -24.04
N LEU A 92 -7.50 -22.35 -23.20
CA LEU A 92 -7.54 -20.90 -23.41
C LEU A 92 -6.19 -20.36 -23.87
N THR A 93 -5.10 -20.97 -23.39
CA THR A 93 -3.73 -20.62 -23.72
C THR A 93 -2.81 -21.80 -23.41
N GLU A 94 -1.71 -21.88 -24.17
CA GLU A 94 -0.57 -22.78 -23.93
C GLU A 94 0.45 -22.15 -22.96
N ASP A 95 0.31 -20.86 -22.64
CA ASP A 95 1.06 -20.22 -21.55
C ASP A 95 0.48 -20.66 -20.21
N GLY A 96 0.98 -21.79 -19.71
CA GLY A 96 0.61 -22.31 -18.41
C GLY A 96 1.04 -21.41 -17.26
N SER A 97 0.86 -21.90 -16.05
CA SER A 97 1.06 -21.18 -14.79
C SER A 97 2.22 -21.74 -13.97
N SER A 98 2.87 -20.88 -13.20
CA SER A 98 3.85 -21.26 -12.19
C SER A 98 3.20 -21.96 -10.98
N ASN A 99 3.98 -22.23 -9.93
CA ASN A 99 3.48 -22.77 -8.66
C ASN A 99 2.98 -21.67 -7.70
N LEU A 100 2.82 -20.43 -8.17
CA LEU A 100 2.23 -19.33 -7.42
C LEU A 100 0.71 -19.38 -7.54
N GLN A 101 0.01 -19.37 -6.40
CA GLN A 101 -1.46 -19.48 -6.38
C GLN A 101 -2.12 -18.30 -7.13
N PRO A 102 -2.97 -18.53 -8.15
CA PRO A 102 -3.67 -17.46 -8.83
C PRO A 102 -4.57 -16.64 -7.90
N LEU A 103 -4.61 -15.32 -8.12
CA LEU A 103 -5.48 -14.42 -7.38
C LEU A 103 -6.74 -14.13 -8.18
N ASN A 104 -7.89 -14.19 -7.49
CA ASN A 104 -9.16 -13.74 -8.06
C ASN A 104 -9.40 -12.28 -7.67
N ILE A 105 -9.37 -11.39 -8.65
CA ILE A 105 -9.71 -9.98 -8.49
C ILE A 105 -10.92 -9.68 -9.36
N LYS A 106 -12.10 -9.62 -8.70
CA LYS A 106 -13.40 -9.40 -9.35
C LYS A 106 -13.73 -10.48 -10.40
N ARG A 107 -13.45 -10.22 -11.68
CA ARG A 107 -13.70 -11.15 -12.81
C ARG A 107 -12.39 -11.64 -13.44
N ASP A 108 -11.26 -11.07 -13.02
CA ASP A 108 -9.96 -11.37 -13.59
C ASP A 108 -9.22 -12.33 -12.66
N PHE A 109 -8.59 -13.34 -13.25
CA PHE A 109 -7.70 -14.25 -12.53
C PHE A 109 -6.26 -13.89 -12.87
N LEU A 110 -5.55 -13.33 -11.90
CA LEU A 110 -4.13 -13.02 -12.05
C LEU A 110 -3.31 -14.26 -11.78
N TYR A 111 -2.38 -14.57 -12.68
CA TYR A 111 -1.45 -15.68 -12.52
C TYR A 111 -0.07 -15.32 -13.09
N LEU A 112 0.97 -15.89 -12.49
CA LEU A 112 2.33 -15.85 -13.02
C LEU A 112 2.50 -17.03 -13.98
N ASN A 113 3.01 -16.78 -15.19
CA ASN A 113 3.17 -17.83 -16.21
C ASN A 113 4.19 -18.91 -15.79
N ALA A 114 4.19 -20.05 -16.48
CA ALA A 114 5.05 -21.18 -16.16
C ALA A 114 6.56 -20.84 -16.24
N ALA A 115 6.94 -19.98 -17.19
CA ALA A 115 8.30 -19.46 -17.32
C ALA A 115 8.70 -18.47 -16.20
N LYS A 116 7.72 -17.97 -15.44
CA LYS A 116 7.86 -17.00 -14.35
C LYS A 116 8.39 -15.63 -14.79
N THR A 117 8.16 -15.27 -16.04
CA THR A 117 8.61 -14.03 -16.68
C THR A 117 7.51 -13.01 -16.90
N SER A 118 6.24 -13.41 -16.79
CA SER A 118 5.10 -12.52 -17.05
C SER A 118 3.94 -12.80 -16.12
N VAL A 119 3.26 -11.74 -15.69
CA VAL A 119 1.99 -11.80 -14.96
C VAL A 119 0.86 -11.52 -15.93
N TYR A 120 -0.09 -12.44 -15.99
CA TYR A 120 -1.26 -12.33 -16.84
C TYR A 120 -2.52 -12.12 -16.02
N ALA A 121 -3.43 -11.30 -16.55
CA ALA A 121 -4.81 -11.24 -16.10
C ALA A 121 -5.70 -12.03 -17.09
N LEU A 122 -6.23 -13.16 -16.63
CA LEU A 122 -7.24 -13.92 -17.38
C LEU A 122 -8.62 -13.30 -17.15
N GLY A 123 -9.06 -12.48 -18.10
CA GLY A 123 -10.32 -11.74 -18.03
C GLY A 123 -11.34 -12.18 -19.08
N PRO A 124 -12.64 -11.88 -18.86
CA PRO A 124 -13.67 -12.14 -19.85
C PRO A 124 -13.55 -11.19 -21.04
N THR A 125 -13.82 -11.69 -22.24
CA THR A 125 -13.98 -10.87 -23.44
C THR A 125 -15.42 -10.37 -23.60
N ASN A 126 -15.67 -9.58 -24.65
CA ASN A 126 -17.02 -9.17 -25.04
C ASN A 126 -17.86 -10.34 -25.58
N LEU A 127 -17.26 -11.50 -25.88
CA LEU A 127 -17.98 -12.70 -26.29
C LEU A 127 -18.32 -13.55 -25.06
N PRO A 128 -19.57 -14.05 -24.95
CA PRO A 128 -19.96 -14.91 -23.85
C PRO A 128 -19.03 -16.12 -23.73
N GLN A 129 -18.56 -16.36 -22.50
CA GLN A 129 -17.75 -17.53 -22.16
C GLN A 129 -16.37 -17.63 -22.83
N TYR A 130 -15.88 -16.55 -23.44
CA TYR A 130 -14.49 -16.46 -23.92
C TYR A 130 -13.66 -15.64 -22.94
N TYR A 131 -12.57 -16.25 -22.50
CA TYR A 131 -11.56 -15.63 -21.62
C TYR A 131 -10.24 -15.61 -22.36
N VAL A 132 -9.50 -14.52 -22.23
CA VAL A 132 -8.19 -14.35 -22.88
C VAL A 132 -7.22 -13.81 -21.83
N PRO A 133 -6.00 -14.38 -21.73
CA PRO A 133 -4.96 -13.81 -20.89
C PRO A 133 -4.45 -12.50 -21.48
N ASN A 134 -4.36 -11.46 -20.67
CA ASN A 134 -3.71 -10.20 -21.02
C ASN A 134 -2.44 -10.03 -20.18
N ASP A 135 -1.30 -9.75 -20.81
CA ASP A 135 -0.04 -9.51 -20.09
C ASP A 135 -0.10 -8.13 -19.42
N ILE A 136 -0.11 -8.12 -18.08
CA ILE A 136 -0.15 -6.89 -17.27
C ILE A 136 1.23 -6.50 -16.73
N SER A 137 2.28 -7.23 -17.12
CA SER A 137 3.69 -6.96 -16.81
C SER A 137 4.46 -6.35 -17.98
N ILE A 138 3.87 -6.25 -19.17
CA ILE A 138 4.54 -5.80 -20.41
C ILE A 138 5.30 -4.46 -20.30
N TYR A 139 4.81 -3.50 -19.50
CA TYR A 139 5.49 -2.21 -19.29
C TYR A 139 6.52 -2.24 -18.16
N SER A 140 6.75 -3.40 -17.56
CA SER A 140 7.63 -3.58 -16.39
C SER A 140 8.32 -4.95 -16.40
N GLU A 141 8.61 -5.48 -17.59
CA GLU A 141 9.23 -6.80 -17.80
C GLU A 141 10.55 -6.96 -17.04
N HIS A 142 11.28 -5.87 -16.80
CA HIS A 142 12.53 -5.88 -16.04
C HIS A 142 12.38 -6.33 -14.58
N TYR A 143 11.17 -6.30 -14.01
CA TYR A 143 10.90 -6.87 -12.69
C TYR A 143 10.69 -8.39 -12.72
N PHE A 144 10.41 -8.98 -13.90
CA PHE A 144 9.96 -10.35 -14.03
C PHE A 144 11.01 -11.17 -14.78
N THR A 145 11.87 -11.82 -14.00
CA THR A 145 12.91 -12.70 -14.53
C THR A 145 12.72 -14.11 -13.99
N GLY A 146 12.99 -15.13 -14.81
CA GLY A 146 12.82 -16.52 -14.39
C GLY A 146 13.71 -16.92 -13.20
N ASP A 147 14.83 -16.21 -13.00
CA ASP A 147 15.77 -16.40 -11.89
C ASP A 147 15.24 -15.83 -10.56
N ASN A 148 14.45 -14.76 -10.62
CA ASN A 148 13.91 -14.07 -9.43
C ASN A 148 12.38 -13.91 -9.52
N PRO A 149 11.63 -15.03 -9.53
CA PRO A 149 10.19 -15.01 -9.71
C PRO A 149 9.46 -14.46 -8.50
N ILE A 150 8.19 -14.06 -8.67
CA ILE A 150 7.28 -13.85 -7.54
C ILE A 150 7.04 -15.18 -6.84
N VAL A 151 7.22 -15.20 -5.52
CA VAL A 151 7.07 -16.38 -4.66
C VAL A 151 5.86 -16.31 -3.74
N SER A 152 5.39 -15.10 -3.43
CA SER A 152 4.18 -14.86 -2.64
C SER A 152 3.53 -13.56 -3.08
N TRP A 153 2.21 -13.50 -3.03
CA TRP A 153 1.46 -12.29 -3.30
C TRP A 153 0.10 -12.30 -2.61
N THR A 154 -0.47 -11.12 -2.41
CA THR A 154 -1.79 -10.96 -1.80
C THR A 154 -2.51 -9.74 -2.38
N TRP A 155 -3.84 -9.73 -2.27
CA TRP A 155 -4.69 -8.64 -2.75
C TRP A 155 -5.23 -7.81 -1.60
N ALA A 156 -4.78 -6.56 -1.48
CA ALA A 156 -5.33 -5.57 -0.56
C ALA A 156 -6.34 -4.68 -1.30
N LYS A 157 -7.62 -5.05 -1.21
CA LYS A 157 -8.74 -4.38 -1.90
C LYS A 157 -8.95 -2.95 -1.38
N SER A 158 -8.95 -2.78 -0.06
CA SER A 158 -9.22 -1.51 0.60
C SER A 158 -7.99 -1.02 1.37
N PRO A 159 -7.60 0.26 1.24
CA PRO A 159 -8.34 1.35 0.59
C PRO A 159 -8.01 1.55 -0.89
N ASN A 160 -6.85 1.08 -1.37
CA ASN A 160 -6.25 1.57 -2.61
C ASN A 160 -6.22 0.56 -3.76
N LYS A 161 -6.76 -0.66 -3.60
CA LYS A 161 -6.77 -1.71 -4.64
C LYS A 161 -5.35 -2.06 -5.14
N ILE A 162 -4.52 -2.52 -4.21
CA ILE A 162 -3.11 -2.83 -4.47
C ILE A 162 -2.87 -4.32 -4.26
N LEU A 163 -2.28 -4.97 -5.26
CA LEU A 163 -1.65 -6.28 -5.11
C LEU A 163 -0.23 -6.07 -4.59
N TRP A 164 0.18 -6.85 -3.60
CA TRP A 164 1.54 -6.86 -3.07
C TRP A 164 2.19 -8.21 -3.35
N ALA A 165 3.47 -8.21 -3.73
CA ALA A 165 4.17 -9.43 -4.15
C ALA A 165 5.62 -9.44 -3.66
N ALA A 166 6.06 -10.58 -3.13
CA ALA A 166 7.45 -10.84 -2.77
C ALA A 166 8.15 -11.64 -3.88
N ARG A 167 9.35 -11.23 -4.28
CA ARG A 167 10.23 -11.95 -5.21
C ARG A 167 11.20 -12.85 -4.46
N ALA A 168 11.72 -13.87 -5.15
CA ALA A 168 12.67 -14.83 -4.59
C ALA A 168 14.00 -14.20 -4.09
N ASP A 169 14.41 -13.07 -4.66
CA ASP A 169 15.59 -12.29 -4.23
C ASP A 169 15.33 -11.39 -3.02
N GLY A 170 14.07 -11.29 -2.58
CA GLY A 170 13.66 -10.44 -1.46
C GLY A 170 13.14 -9.07 -1.86
N THR A 171 13.18 -8.71 -3.15
CA THR A 171 12.55 -7.48 -3.66
C THR A 171 11.03 -7.56 -3.48
N PHE A 172 10.43 -6.44 -3.08
CA PHE A 172 8.99 -6.35 -2.88
C PHE A 172 8.37 -5.50 -3.98
N LEU A 173 7.25 -5.96 -4.55
CA LEU A 173 6.54 -5.29 -5.62
C LEU A 173 5.14 -4.91 -5.17
N SER A 174 4.62 -3.84 -5.74
CA SER A 174 3.19 -3.50 -5.69
C SER A 174 2.63 -3.34 -7.10
N LEU A 175 1.38 -3.72 -7.29
CA LEU A 175 0.61 -3.44 -8.49
C LEU A 175 -0.68 -2.72 -8.10
N THR A 176 -0.83 -1.48 -8.56
CA THR A 176 -2.15 -0.82 -8.55
C THR A 176 -2.95 -1.37 -9.73
N TYR A 177 -4.08 -2.03 -9.44
CA TYR A 177 -4.87 -2.73 -10.46
C TYR A 177 -6.34 -2.33 -10.44
N VAL A 178 -6.82 -1.76 -11.54
CA VAL A 178 -8.23 -1.42 -11.77
C VAL A 178 -8.58 -1.74 -13.21
N SER A 179 -9.04 -2.97 -13.47
CA SER A 179 -9.32 -3.44 -14.83
C SER A 179 -10.40 -2.63 -15.56
N GLU A 180 -11.43 -2.12 -14.85
CA GLU A 180 -12.48 -1.30 -15.48
C GLU A 180 -12.01 0.09 -15.94
N GLN A 181 -10.81 0.50 -15.53
CA GLN A 181 -10.16 1.74 -15.95
C GLN A 181 -8.88 1.45 -16.75
N GLU A 182 -8.64 0.19 -17.11
CA GLU A 182 -7.43 -0.25 -17.82
C GLU A 182 -6.13 0.15 -17.10
N VAL A 183 -6.16 0.19 -15.76
CA VAL A 183 -4.99 0.55 -14.93
C VAL A 183 -4.27 -0.70 -14.45
N ALA A 184 -3.01 -0.82 -14.84
CA ALA A 184 -2.03 -1.74 -14.26
C ALA A 184 -0.69 -0.99 -14.13
N ALA A 185 -0.28 -0.69 -12.89
CA ALA A 185 0.95 0.03 -12.61
C ALA A 185 1.78 -0.68 -11.54
N TRP A 186 2.93 -1.23 -11.96
CA TRP A 186 3.89 -1.87 -11.08
C TRP A 186 4.83 -0.86 -10.43
N SER A 187 5.23 -1.13 -9.20
CA SER A 187 6.26 -0.37 -8.49
C SER A 187 7.12 -1.30 -7.65
N GLU A 188 8.41 -1.00 -7.58
CA GLU A 188 9.39 -1.73 -6.79
C GLU A 188 9.59 -1.06 -5.42
N HIS A 189 9.78 -1.89 -4.40
CA HIS A 189 10.09 -1.50 -3.03
C HIS A 189 11.31 -2.31 -2.59
N SER A 190 12.32 -1.61 -2.09
CA SER A 190 13.51 -2.22 -1.49
C SER A 190 13.59 -1.86 -0.01
N THR A 191 14.17 -2.77 0.78
CA THR A 191 14.41 -2.61 2.21
C THR A 191 15.77 -3.19 2.55
N LEU A 192 16.33 -2.82 3.72
CA LEU A 192 17.49 -3.50 4.28
C LEU A 192 17.10 -4.88 4.84
N GLY A 193 16.84 -5.82 3.94
CA GLY A 193 16.32 -7.15 4.24
C GLY A 193 15.78 -7.81 2.99
N ALA A 194 15.13 -8.96 3.17
CA ALA A 194 14.45 -9.69 2.11
C ALA A 194 13.02 -9.99 2.54
N VAL A 195 12.03 -9.56 1.76
CA VAL A 195 10.63 -9.96 1.98
C VAL A 195 10.45 -11.38 1.46
N GLU A 196 10.06 -12.30 2.34
CA GLU A 196 9.92 -13.73 2.00
C GLU A 196 8.46 -14.14 1.77
N ASP A 197 7.52 -13.47 2.42
CA ASP A 197 6.08 -13.79 2.34
C ASP A 197 5.22 -12.55 2.61
N VAL A 198 3.99 -12.52 2.10
CA VAL A 198 3.06 -11.40 2.23
C VAL A 198 1.60 -11.87 2.31
N GLU A 199 0.82 -11.28 3.21
CA GLU A 199 -0.61 -11.56 3.34
C GLU A 199 -1.41 -10.30 3.73
N ALA A 200 -2.62 -10.16 3.19
CA ALA A 200 -3.54 -9.08 3.50
C ALA A 200 -4.64 -9.58 4.45
N ILE A 201 -4.79 -8.90 5.59
CA ILE A 201 -5.76 -9.25 6.63
C ILE A 201 -6.68 -8.06 6.88
N LEU A 202 -7.98 -8.29 6.95
CA LEU A 202 -8.96 -7.26 7.25
C LEU A 202 -8.88 -6.82 8.72
N GLU A 203 -8.51 -5.56 8.97
CA GLU A 203 -8.51 -4.93 10.30
C GLU A 203 -9.22 -3.58 10.26
N ASN A 204 -10.25 -3.40 11.09
CA ASN A 204 -11.02 -2.15 11.18
C ASN A 204 -11.48 -1.67 9.79
N ASP A 205 -12.09 -2.58 9.03
CA ASP A 205 -12.63 -2.35 7.67
C ASP A 205 -11.58 -2.01 6.59
N LEU A 206 -10.29 -2.18 6.87
CA LEU A 206 -9.19 -1.95 5.93
C LEU A 206 -8.34 -3.21 5.76
N ASP A 207 -7.88 -3.49 4.55
CA ASP A 207 -6.94 -4.59 4.31
C ASP A 207 -5.54 -4.14 4.73
N ARG A 208 -4.99 -4.82 5.74
CA ARG A 208 -3.64 -4.60 6.27
C ARG A 208 -2.69 -5.62 5.71
N VAL A 209 -1.60 -5.13 5.15
CA VAL A 209 -0.56 -5.98 4.58
C VAL A 209 0.45 -6.31 5.65
N TYR A 210 0.62 -7.61 5.87
CA TYR A 210 1.64 -8.21 6.70
C TYR A 210 2.72 -8.84 5.83
N MET A 211 3.96 -8.71 6.25
CA MET A 211 5.13 -9.23 5.55
C MET A 211 5.98 -10.05 6.52
N ILE A 212 6.53 -11.17 6.05
CA ILE A 212 7.65 -11.82 6.72
C ILE A 212 8.93 -11.27 6.11
N VAL A 213 9.74 -10.58 6.90
CA VAL A 213 10.99 -9.95 6.43
C VAL A 213 12.17 -10.58 7.13
N ARG A 214 13.08 -11.15 6.35
CA ARG A 214 14.37 -11.64 6.85
C ARG A 214 15.38 -10.50 6.88
N ARG A 215 15.93 -10.22 8.06
CA ARG A 215 16.95 -9.18 8.29
C ARG A 215 18.20 -9.77 8.92
N GLN A 216 19.31 -9.05 8.82
CA GLN A 216 20.56 -9.40 9.50
C GLN A 216 20.78 -8.41 10.63
N ILE A 217 20.57 -8.84 11.87
CA ILE A 217 20.72 -7.98 13.06
C ILE A 217 21.93 -8.48 13.84
N ASN A 218 22.93 -7.60 14.01
CA ASN A 218 24.17 -7.92 14.72
C ASN A 218 24.86 -9.21 14.20
N GLY A 219 24.85 -9.41 12.88
CA GLY A 219 25.45 -10.57 12.21
C GLY A 219 24.58 -11.83 12.17
N VAL A 220 23.38 -11.83 12.75
CA VAL A 220 22.48 -12.99 12.80
C VAL A 220 21.24 -12.76 11.93
N HIS A 221 20.85 -13.76 11.15
CA HIS A 221 19.59 -13.73 10.41
C HIS A 221 18.41 -13.96 11.34
N VAL A 222 17.47 -13.03 11.32
CA VAL A 222 16.20 -13.08 12.06
C VAL A 222 15.05 -12.79 11.11
N ARG A 223 13.86 -13.27 11.46
CA ARG A 223 12.62 -12.99 10.71
C ARG A 223 11.71 -12.15 11.57
N TYR A 224 11.23 -11.05 11.00
CA TYR A 224 10.22 -10.20 11.60
C TYR A 224 8.90 -10.36 10.86
N ILE A 225 7.81 -10.20 11.60
CA ILE A 225 6.49 -9.95 11.03
C ILE A 225 6.31 -8.43 11.04
N GLU A 226 6.20 -7.84 9.87
CA GLU A 226 6.07 -6.40 9.68
C GLU A 226 4.69 -6.08 9.12
N ARG A 227 4.11 -4.96 9.56
CA ARG A 227 2.79 -4.49 9.12
C ARG A 227 2.94 -3.16 8.42
N MET A 228 2.40 -3.04 7.20
CA MET A 228 2.36 -1.77 6.46
C MET A 228 1.60 -0.67 7.23
N GLY A 229 2.16 0.54 7.18
CA GLY A 229 1.61 1.73 7.83
C GLY A 229 0.24 2.16 7.29
N LEU A 230 -0.44 3.05 8.03
CA LEU A 230 -1.70 3.67 7.62
C LEU A 230 -1.50 4.61 6.42
N SER A 231 -2.43 4.56 5.45
CA SER A 231 -2.34 5.31 4.19
C SER A 231 -3.12 6.63 4.15
N ASN A 232 -3.61 7.14 5.29
CA ASN A 232 -4.38 8.40 5.33
C ASN A 232 -4.16 9.19 6.62
N PRO A 233 -2.96 9.78 6.83
CA PRO A 233 -2.68 10.62 7.99
C PRO A 233 -3.56 11.88 7.95
N LYS A 234 -4.17 12.24 9.08
CA LYS A 234 -4.94 13.48 9.22
C LYS A 234 -4.09 14.66 9.65
N THR A 235 -2.94 14.38 10.27
CA THR A 235 -1.98 15.39 10.71
C THR A 235 -0.56 14.93 10.43
N PRO A 236 0.41 15.84 10.27
CA PRO A 236 1.82 15.49 10.03
C PRO A 236 2.39 14.52 11.08
N ASP A 237 1.97 14.67 12.35
CA ASP A 237 2.36 13.81 13.47
C ASP A 237 1.95 12.33 13.26
N GLU A 238 0.89 12.07 12.49
CA GLU A 238 0.35 10.71 12.27
C GLU A 238 1.02 9.94 11.12
N VAL A 239 1.84 10.63 10.32
CA VAL A 239 2.53 10.04 9.17
C VAL A 239 3.40 8.87 9.60
N TRP A 240 3.47 7.84 8.75
CA TRP A 240 4.42 6.74 8.87
C TRP A 240 5.45 6.80 7.73
N PRO A 241 6.56 7.54 7.88
CA PRO A 241 7.42 7.87 6.74
C PRO A 241 8.73 7.07 6.71
N VAL A 242 8.79 5.96 7.44
CA VAL A 242 9.97 5.11 7.61
C VAL A 242 9.64 3.65 7.31
N ASP A 243 10.68 2.89 6.98
CA ASP A 243 10.62 1.44 6.88
C ASP A 243 11.02 0.81 8.23
N CYS A 244 10.48 -0.38 8.55
CA CYS A 244 10.80 -1.14 9.77
C CYS A 244 10.72 -0.30 11.08
N GLY A 245 9.80 0.65 11.14
CA GLY A 245 9.78 1.67 12.19
C GLY A 245 9.19 1.23 13.52
N LEU A 246 9.58 1.95 14.57
CA LEU A 246 8.93 2.00 15.87
C LEU A 246 8.28 3.37 16.05
N ARG A 247 7.15 3.40 16.75
CA ARG A 247 6.47 4.62 17.15
C ARG A 247 6.23 4.62 18.66
N THR A 248 6.54 5.72 19.32
CA THR A 248 6.27 5.88 20.76
C THR A 248 4.78 5.96 21.02
N SER A 249 4.35 5.61 22.22
CA SER A 249 2.93 5.71 22.61
C SER A 249 2.64 7.08 23.20
N LEU A 250 1.48 7.63 22.84
CA LEU A 250 0.92 8.79 23.53
C LEU A 250 0.27 8.37 24.85
N VAL A 251 0.17 9.30 25.80
CA VAL A 251 -0.57 9.07 27.05
C VAL A 251 -2.02 9.48 26.85
N TYR A 252 -2.94 8.53 27.04
CA TYR A 252 -4.38 8.74 26.95
C TYR A 252 -5.01 8.63 28.35
N PRO A 253 -5.22 9.75 29.06
CA PRO A 253 -5.85 9.71 30.38
C PRO A 253 -7.30 9.17 30.28
N PRO A 254 -7.75 8.36 31.25
CA PRO A 254 -9.09 7.77 31.25
C PRO A 254 -10.15 8.78 31.71
N ALA A 255 -10.23 9.93 31.05
CA ALA A 255 -11.17 11.00 31.36
C ALA A 255 -11.84 11.51 30.09
N ASN A 256 -13.09 11.92 30.20
CA ASN A 256 -13.77 12.64 29.14
C ASN A 256 -13.48 14.14 29.31
N ILE A 257 -13.39 14.86 28.19
CA ILE A 257 -13.09 16.30 28.22
C ILE A 257 -14.09 17.13 27.43
N LEU A 258 -14.24 18.38 27.84
CA LEU A 258 -14.82 19.47 27.06
C LEU A 258 -13.71 20.46 26.71
N VAL A 259 -13.78 21.00 25.49
CA VAL A 259 -12.83 21.99 24.98
C VAL A 259 -13.55 23.32 24.81
N VAL A 260 -13.15 24.32 25.59
CA VAL A 260 -13.74 25.66 25.57
C VAL A 260 -12.78 26.59 24.85
N THR A 261 -13.11 26.92 23.60
CA THR A 261 -12.30 27.79 22.72
C THR A 261 -13.20 28.41 21.65
N THR A 262 -12.85 29.60 21.17
CA THR A 262 -13.54 30.25 20.04
C THR A 262 -12.67 30.26 18.79
N GLU A 263 -13.27 30.49 17.62
CA GLU A 263 -12.53 30.64 16.37
C GLU A 263 -11.51 31.78 16.48
N GLY A 264 -10.29 31.54 15.99
CA GLY A 264 -9.19 32.50 16.04
C GLY A 264 -8.57 32.72 17.43
N ALA A 265 -9.06 32.04 18.48
CA ALA A 265 -8.45 32.12 19.80
C ALA A 265 -7.08 31.43 19.81
N THR A 266 -6.09 32.09 20.41
CA THR A 266 -4.75 31.52 20.62
C THR A 266 -4.69 30.57 21.80
N THR A 267 -5.70 30.59 22.68
CA THR A 267 -5.76 29.75 23.88
C THR A 267 -7.13 29.11 24.03
N GLY A 268 -7.16 27.93 24.65
CA GLY A 268 -8.37 27.19 25.01
C GLY A 268 -8.31 26.66 26.44
N VAL A 269 -9.47 26.44 27.04
CA VAL A 269 -9.61 25.84 28.37
C VAL A 269 -10.11 24.41 28.21
N ILE A 270 -9.43 23.47 28.86
CA ILE A 270 -9.83 22.05 28.86
C ILE A 270 -10.43 21.72 30.22
N LEU A 271 -11.61 21.10 30.20
CA LEU A 271 -12.33 20.67 31.39
C LEU A 271 -12.48 19.15 31.34
N ALA A 272 -11.94 18.44 32.32
CA ALA A 272 -12.10 16.99 32.47
C ALA A 272 -13.21 16.66 33.48
N ASP A 273 -13.92 15.56 33.24
CA ASP A 273 -14.94 15.06 34.16
C ASP A 273 -14.35 14.44 35.44
N VAL A 274 -13.20 13.77 35.31
CA VAL A 274 -12.42 13.16 36.39
C VAL A 274 -10.99 13.73 36.44
N VAL A 275 -10.20 13.30 37.44
CA VAL A 275 -8.80 13.73 37.59
C VAL A 275 -7.99 13.26 36.38
N ALA A 276 -7.43 14.21 35.64
CA ALA A 276 -6.70 13.95 34.40
C ALA A 276 -5.38 14.72 34.28
N PHE A 277 -5.19 15.77 35.09
CA PHE A 277 -4.07 16.70 34.99
C PHE A 277 -3.31 16.84 36.32
N ASN A 278 -2.02 17.15 36.20
CA ASN A 278 -1.08 17.42 37.28
C ASN A 278 -0.34 18.75 37.02
N ALA A 279 0.22 19.36 38.07
CA ALA A 279 1.01 20.59 37.91
C ALA A 279 2.24 20.40 37.00
N SER A 280 2.78 19.19 36.91
CA SER A 280 3.89 18.83 36.03
C SER A 280 3.52 18.78 34.55
N ASP A 281 2.23 18.82 34.19
CA ASP A 281 1.81 18.79 32.80
C ASP A 281 2.02 20.14 32.10
N VAL A 282 2.32 21.22 32.85
CA VAL A 282 2.63 22.52 32.25
C VAL A 282 3.90 22.40 31.40
N GLY A 283 3.80 22.82 30.15
CA GLY A 283 4.81 22.67 29.11
C GLY A 283 4.54 21.49 28.17
N HIS A 284 3.77 20.47 28.59
CA HIS A 284 3.53 19.28 27.76
C HIS A 284 2.57 19.57 26.59
N LEU A 285 2.68 18.76 25.53
CA LEU A 285 1.77 18.86 24.39
C LEU A 285 0.42 18.19 24.69
N PHE A 286 -0.65 18.85 24.30
CA PHE A 286 -2.03 18.39 24.37
C PHE A 286 -2.58 18.22 22.95
N ARG A 287 -3.29 17.12 22.71
CA ARG A 287 -3.86 16.76 21.39
C ARG A 287 -5.31 16.34 21.52
N VAL A 288 -6.15 16.82 20.62
CA VAL A 288 -7.58 16.44 20.53
C VAL A 288 -8.07 16.61 19.10
N GLY A 289 -8.62 15.54 18.51
CA GLY A 289 -8.94 15.54 17.09
C GLY A 289 -7.73 15.91 16.24
N THR A 290 -7.86 16.92 15.37
CA THR A 290 -6.74 17.47 14.60
C THR A 290 -6.01 18.62 15.30
N ALA A 291 -6.53 19.14 16.42
CA ALA A 291 -5.93 20.25 17.14
C ALA A 291 -4.78 19.81 18.06
N ARG A 292 -3.81 20.71 18.25
CA ARG A 292 -2.65 20.54 19.13
C ARG A 292 -2.30 21.87 19.80
N GLY A 293 -1.88 21.79 21.06
CA GLY A 293 -1.41 22.95 21.80
C GLY A 293 -0.46 22.59 22.93
N THR A 294 0.20 23.59 23.50
CA THR A 294 1.04 23.45 24.69
C THR A 294 0.25 23.83 25.93
N ILE A 295 0.30 23.00 26.98
CA ILE A 295 -0.34 23.29 28.27
C ILE A 295 0.43 24.44 28.94
N THR A 296 -0.19 25.59 29.13
CA THR A 296 0.46 26.78 29.72
C THR A 296 0.11 27.01 31.17
N THR A 297 -1.09 26.61 31.60
CA THR A 297 -1.55 26.83 32.97
C THR A 297 -2.25 25.60 33.52
N PHE A 298 -1.78 25.11 34.67
CA PHE A 298 -2.51 24.14 35.49
C PHE A 298 -3.38 24.88 36.50
N THR A 299 -4.71 24.76 36.40
CA THR A 299 -5.63 25.39 37.38
C THR A 299 -5.94 24.43 38.51
N ASN A 300 -6.32 23.20 38.18
CA ASN A 300 -6.54 22.10 39.13
C ASN A 300 -6.51 20.77 38.37
N THR A 301 -6.69 19.66 39.08
CA THR A 301 -6.60 18.30 38.53
C THR A 301 -7.60 17.96 37.42
N LYS A 302 -8.58 18.84 37.16
CA LYS A 302 -9.61 18.70 36.12
C LYS A 302 -9.66 19.88 35.14
N LYS A 303 -8.76 20.87 35.27
CA LYS A 303 -8.78 22.09 34.45
C LYS A 303 -7.40 22.60 34.13
N ILE A 304 -7.14 22.79 32.84
CA ILE A 304 -5.92 23.39 32.30
C ILE A 304 -6.24 24.45 31.25
N THR A 305 -5.26 25.29 30.94
CA THR A 305 -5.26 26.19 29.78
C THR A 305 -4.18 25.74 28.81
N VAL A 306 -4.53 25.72 27.53
CA VAL A 306 -3.67 25.31 26.42
C VAL A 306 -3.50 26.50 25.48
N THR A 307 -2.29 26.73 24.99
CA THR A 307 -2.03 27.64 23.87
C THR A 307 -1.93 26.83 22.60
N TRP A 308 -2.77 27.12 21.62
CA TRP A 308 -2.88 26.35 20.38
C TRP A 308 -1.70 26.67 19.47
N ASP A 309 -0.91 25.65 19.10
CA ASP A 309 0.02 25.73 17.97
C ASP A 309 -0.68 25.32 16.66
N ARG A 310 -1.68 24.44 16.79
CA ARG A 310 -2.56 23.99 15.72
C ARG A 310 -4.01 24.04 16.21
N PRO A 311 -4.76 25.12 15.95
CA PRO A 311 -6.17 25.21 16.35
C PRO A 311 -7.06 24.26 15.53
N PHE A 312 -8.34 24.15 15.89
CA PHE A 312 -9.31 23.38 15.11
C PHE A 312 -9.55 24.04 13.74
N ASP A 313 -9.72 23.21 12.71
CA ASP A 313 -10.09 23.71 11.38
C ASP A 313 -11.56 24.19 11.40
N PRO A 314 -11.84 25.49 11.15
CA PRO A 314 -13.20 26.02 11.13
C PRO A 314 -14.08 25.42 10.02
N LEU A 315 -13.49 24.79 9.00
CA LEU A 315 -14.23 24.09 7.95
C LEU A 315 -14.69 22.68 8.38
N GLN A 316 -14.04 22.10 9.39
CA GLN A 316 -14.31 20.73 9.85
C GLN A 316 -15.07 20.69 11.18
N VAL A 317 -15.06 21.79 11.93
CA VAL A 317 -15.60 21.85 13.29
C VAL A 317 -16.40 23.13 13.47
N ASP A 318 -17.64 22.97 13.93
CA ASP A 318 -18.42 24.07 14.48
C ASP A 318 -17.92 24.41 15.89
N TYR A 319 -17.26 25.56 16.04
CA TYR A 319 -16.73 26.04 17.31
C TYR A 319 -17.83 26.23 18.38
N ALA A 320 -19.06 26.57 17.99
CA ALA A 320 -20.16 26.68 18.94
C ALA A 320 -20.55 25.33 19.55
N SER A 321 -20.27 24.23 18.84
CA SER A 321 -20.53 22.87 19.30
C SER A 321 -19.41 22.29 20.18
N LEU A 322 -18.20 22.88 20.16
CA LEU A 322 -17.05 22.34 20.88
C LEU A 322 -17.21 22.39 22.40
N GLU A 323 -17.87 23.42 22.92
CA GLU A 323 -18.09 23.58 24.37
C GLU A 323 -19.06 22.54 24.95
N VAL A 324 -19.90 21.95 24.10
CA VAL A 324 -20.90 20.93 24.47
C VAL A 324 -20.55 19.53 23.96
N ARG A 325 -19.54 19.42 23.08
CA ARG A 325 -19.06 18.14 22.57
C ARG A 325 -18.19 17.47 23.62
N LEU A 326 -18.66 16.34 24.13
CA LEU A 326 -17.87 15.45 24.96
C LEU A 326 -16.88 14.65 24.10
N TRP A 327 -15.60 14.79 24.39
CA TRP A 327 -14.55 13.94 23.83
C TRP A 327 -14.28 12.79 24.80
N ALA A 328 -14.43 11.56 24.31
CA ALA A 328 -14.32 10.40 25.16
C ALA A 328 -12.86 10.11 25.56
N ALA A 329 -12.69 9.37 26.66
CA ALA A 329 -11.39 8.79 27.00
C ALA A 329 -10.83 8.01 25.80
N GLY A 330 -9.57 8.29 25.43
CA GLY A 330 -8.93 7.71 24.24
C GLY A 330 -9.02 8.57 22.97
N GLU A 331 -9.89 9.59 22.91
CA GLU A 331 -9.99 10.51 21.75
C GLU A 331 -9.04 11.71 21.84
N TRP A 332 -8.38 11.88 22.98
CA TRP A 332 -7.45 12.96 23.26
C TRP A 332 -6.24 12.42 24.05
N SER A 333 -5.12 13.11 23.95
CA SER A 333 -3.88 12.70 24.63
C SER A 333 -3.09 13.89 25.15
N ARG A 334 -2.22 13.60 26.11
CA ARG A 334 -1.10 14.45 26.48
C ARG A 334 0.20 13.71 26.26
N GLY A 335 1.28 14.44 26.00
CA GLY A 335 2.59 13.84 25.74
C GLY A 335 3.67 14.53 26.56
N ASP A 336 4.44 13.74 27.29
CA ASP A 336 5.64 14.22 27.97
C ASP A 336 6.78 14.28 26.94
N PHE A 337 7.63 15.30 27.02
CA PHE A 337 8.78 15.40 26.15
C PHE A 337 9.79 14.30 26.47
N VAL A 338 10.22 13.57 25.44
CA VAL A 338 11.30 12.60 25.51
C VAL A 338 12.49 13.12 24.72
N SER A 339 13.69 12.90 25.26
CA SER A 339 14.97 13.16 24.58
C SER A 339 15.63 11.88 24.05
N THR A 340 15.08 10.71 24.41
CA THR A 340 15.58 9.39 24.02
C THR A 340 14.44 8.44 23.71
N VAL A 341 14.61 7.59 22.70
CA VAL A 341 13.66 6.53 22.34
C VAL A 341 14.33 5.16 22.48
N SER A 342 13.64 4.23 23.13
CA SER A 342 14.08 2.85 23.35
C SER A 342 13.19 1.83 22.64
N GLY A 343 13.65 0.59 22.51
CA GLY A 343 12.90 -0.51 21.89
C GLY A 343 13.21 -0.70 20.40
N LEU A 344 14.36 -0.19 19.95
CA LEU A 344 14.85 -0.28 18.57
C LEU A 344 15.85 -1.45 18.39
N ASP A 345 15.76 -2.50 19.21
CA ASP A 345 16.70 -3.63 19.16
C ASP A 345 16.71 -4.33 17.78
N HIS A 346 15.60 -4.26 17.05
CA HIS A 346 15.46 -4.77 15.69
C HIS A 346 16.18 -3.94 14.62
N LEU A 347 16.73 -2.78 14.96
CA LEU A 347 17.51 -1.90 14.09
C LEU A 347 18.91 -1.61 14.66
N LYS A 348 19.41 -2.48 15.53
CA LYS A 348 20.70 -2.28 16.20
C LYS A 348 21.84 -2.10 15.20
N LEU A 349 22.66 -1.06 15.40
CA LEU A 349 23.77 -0.60 14.53
C LEU A 349 23.33 0.08 13.23
N GLU A 350 22.03 0.16 12.95
CA GLU A 350 21.54 0.86 11.76
C GLU A 350 21.36 2.36 12.02
N GLN A 351 21.47 3.13 10.94
CA GLN A 351 21.08 4.54 10.94
C GLN A 351 19.57 4.63 10.69
N VAL A 352 18.89 5.43 11.51
CA VAL A 352 17.43 5.62 11.44
C VAL A 352 17.09 7.08 11.16
N ALA A 353 16.07 7.27 10.33
CA ALA A 353 15.38 8.54 10.19
C ALA A 353 14.38 8.72 11.33
N VAL A 354 14.22 9.96 11.79
CA VAL A 354 13.43 10.27 12.98
C VAL A 354 12.44 11.40 12.66
N LEU A 355 11.17 11.17 12.97
CA LEU A 355 10.10 12.17 12.92
C LEU A 355 9.63 12.43 14.36
N GLY A 356 9.75 13.67 14.83
CA GLY A 356 9.25 14.10 16.14
C GLY A 356 8.10 15.09 15.98
N ASP A 357 6.92 14.77 16.50
CA ASP A 357 5.73 15.64 16.48
C ASP A 357 5.39 16.22 15.09
N GLY A 358 5.61 15.42 14.03
CA GLY A 358 5.36 15.81 12.64
C GLY A 358 6.50 16.60 11.97
N VAL A 359 7.61 16.82 12.68
CA VAL A 359 8.79 17.55 12.18
C VAL A 359 9.97 16.58 12.03
N PRO A 360 10.64 16.54 10.87
CA PRO A 360 11.87 15.76 10.70
C PRO A 360 12.97 16.21 11.68
N LEU A 361 13.60 15.24 12.34
CA LEU A 361 14.77 15.44 13.20
C LEU A 361 16.02 14.84 12.53
N ASP A 362 17.19 15.08 13.14
CA ASP A 362 18.44 14.52 12.63
C ASP A 362 18.42 12.99 12.72
N SER A 363 19.06 12.34 11.73
CA SER A 363 19.19 10.89 11.73
C SER A 363 20.08 10.44 12.89
N ALA A 364 19.73 9.33 13.52
CA ALA A 364 20.44 8.79 14.68
C ALA A 364 20.90 7.35 14.42
N THR A 365 21.97 6.92 15.08
CA THR A 365 22.42 5.52 15.03
C THR A 365 21.94 4.76 16.26
N VAL A 366 21.33 3.60 16.06
CA VAL A 366 20.79 2.80 17.15
C VAL A 366 21.92 2.14 17.94
N THR A 367 22.07 2.56 19.19
CA THR A 367 23.05 1.99 20.13
C THR A 367 22.31 1.37 21.31
N SER A 368 22.59 0.09 21.58
CA SER A 368 21.93 -0.65 22.68
C SER A 368 20.39 -0.57 22.66
N GLY A 369 19.80 -0.62 21.46
CA GLY A 369 18.34 -0.57 21.28
C GLY A 369 17.72 0.81 21.49
N GLN A 370 18.53 1.88 21.52
CA GLN A 370 18.09 3.24 21.79
C GLN A 370 18.70 4.27 20.83
N ILE A 371 18.03 5.42 20.73
CA ILE A 371 18.52 6.63 20.05
C ILE A 371 18.32 7.86 20.94
N SER A 372 19.19 8.86 20.78
CA SER A 372 19.01 10.21 21.33
C SER A 372 18.46 11.13 20.25
N LEU A 373 17.53 12.01 20.62
CA LEU A 373 16.90 12.95 19.70
C LEU A 373 17.69 14.26 19.63
N SER A 374 17.72 14.89 18.46
CA SER A 374 18.35 16.22 18.30
C SER A 374 17.51 17.36 18.88
N ALA A 375 16.20 17.12 19.04
CA ALA A 375 15.28 17.97 19.78
C ALA A 375 14.27 17.10 20.52
N ASP A 376 13.83 17.57 21.68
CA ASP A 376 12.81 16.88 22.47
C ASP A 376 11.47 16.82 21.71
N ALA A 377 10.81 15.66 21.77
CA ALA A 377 9.53 15.44 21.11
C ALA A 377 8.61 14.58 21.98
N THR A 378 7.31 14.63 21.74
CA THR A 378 6.33 13.84 22.53
C THR A 378 5.84 12.60 21.80
N TYR A 379 5.80 12.64 20.47
CA TYR A 379 5.41 11.53 19.61
C TYR A 379 6.47 11.33 18.54
N VAL A 380 7.13 10.19 18.58
CA VAL A 380 8.30 9.93 17.75
C VAL A 380 8.07 8.69 16.91
N VAL A 381 8.39 8.78 15.62
CA VAL A 381 8.52 7.65 14.71
C VAL A 381 9.97 7.55 14.27
N ALA A 382 10.60 6.40 14.50
CA ALA A 382 11.98 6.15 14.12
C ALA A 382 12.09 4.81 13.39
N GLY A 383 12.79 4.80 12.26
CA GLY A 383 12.96 3.59 11.44
C GLY A 383 13.97 3.79 10.33
N LEU A 384 14.14 2.75 9.51
CA LEU A 384 15.03 2.81 8.36
C LEU A 384 14.58 3.92 7.39
N PRO A 385 15.51 4.77 6.94
CA PRO A 385 15.20 5.74 5.90
C PRO A 385 14.92 5.02 4.59
N PHE A 386 14.00 5.56 3.81
CA PHE A 386 13.83 5.18 2.41
C PHE A 386 13.64 6.42 1.54
N THR A 387 14.10 6.29 0.31
CA THR A 387 13.87 7.25 -0.77
C THR A 387 12.75 6.71 -1.64
N ALA A 388 11.75 7.55 -1.91
CA ALA A 388 10.72 7.24 -2.91
C ALA A 388 10.98 8.10 -4.14
N GLU A 389 11.06 7.45 -5.30
CA GLU A 389 11.31 8.09 -6.58
C GLU A 389 10.16 7.80 -7.54
N LEU A 390 9.68 8.84 -8.23
CA LEU A 390 8.79 8.72 -9.37
C LEU A 390 9.45 9.40 -10.55
N LYS A 391 9.62 8.67 -11.64
CA LYS A 391 10.17 9.19 -12.89
C LYS A 391 9.15 9.05 -14.01
N THR A 392 8.90 10.14 -14.74
CA THR A 392 7.96 10.13 -15.86
C THR A 392 8.53 9.35 -17.04
N LEU A 393 7.69 8.86 -17.95
CA LEU A 393 8.15 8.39 -19.25
C LEU A 393 8.79 9.55 -20.05
N PRO A 394 9.65 9.25 -21.05
CA PRO A 394 10.15 10.25 -21.97
C PRO A 394 9.00 11.06 -22.58
N MET A 395 9.19 12.37 -22.66
CA MET A 395 8.14 13.26 -23.15
C MET A 395 7.87 13.05 -24.64
N SER A 396 6.59 12.86 -24.94
CA SER A 396 6.04 12.84 -26.29
C SER A 396 4.90 13.87 -26.41
N ALA A 397 4.62 14.32 -27.63
CA ALA A 397 3.52 15.23 -27.92
C ALA A 397 2.62 14.63 -29.01
N SER A 398 1.31 14.76 -28.85
CA SER A 398 0.30 14.27 -29.80
C SER A 398 0.36 14.99 -31.13
N ASP A 399 0.58 16.31 -31.10
CA ASP A 399 0.41 17.19 -32.26
C ASP A 399 1.74 17.72 -32.82
N ALA A 400 2.87 17.23 -32.31
CA ALA A 400 4.20 17.64 -32.77
C ALA A 400 5.23 16.51 -32.63
N ALA A 401 6.05 16.33 -33.67
CA ALA A 401 7.21 15.44 -33.61
C ALA A 401 8.31 16.09 -32.76
N ILE A 402 8.27 15.80 -31.46
CA ILE A 402 9.30 16.24 -30.50
C ILE A 402 10.28 15.12 -30.16
N GLU A 403 10.04 13.90 -30.66
CA GLU A 403 10.96 12.78 -30.50
C GLU A 403 12.26 13.04 -31.28
N GLY A 404 13.40 12.98 -30.59
CA GLY A 404 14.71 13.36 -31.15
C GLY A 404 15.10 14.84 -30.99
N LYS A 405 14.19 15.69 -30.47
CA LYS A 405 14.52 17.08 -30.11
C LYS A 405 14.92 17.20 -28.64
N TYR A 406 15.76 18.17 -28.34
CA TYR A 406 16.08 18.54 -26.97
C TYR A 406 14.89 19.23 -26.29
N LYS A 407 14.62 18.85 -25.03
CA LYS A 407 13.49 19.28 -24.23
C LYS A 407 14.00 19.68 -22.85
N ALA A 408 13.50 20.78 -22.31
CA ALA A 408 13.76 21.20 -20.94
C ALA A 408 12.44 21.54 -20.24
N PRO A 409 12.04 20.79 -19.19
CA PRO A 409 10.93 21.21 -18.34
C PRO A 409 11.30 22.50 -17.59
N LYS A 410 10.48 23.55 -17.71
CA LYS A 410 10.73 24.86 -17.09
C LYS A 410 9.90 25.08 -15.85
N ASN A 411 8.61 24.84 -15.96
CA ASN A 411 7.67 25.02 -14.86
C ASN A 411 6.82 23.77 -14.74
N LEU A 412 6.60 23.37 -13.50
CA LEU A 412 5.78 22.22 -13.13
C LEU A 412 4.68 22.70 -12.21
N ALA A 413 3.43 22.51 -12.62
CA ALA A 413 2.27 22.68 -11.77
C ALA A 413 1.84 21.30 -11.25
N VAL A 414 2.10 21.01 -9.98
CA VAL A 414 1.79 19.73 -9.32
C VAL A 414 0.59 19.89 -8.41
N ARG A 415 -0.34 18.94 -8.48
CA ARG A 415 -1.43 18.83 -7.53
C ARG A 415 -1.06 17.85 -6.41
N LEU A 416 -1.01 18.36 -5.19
CA LEU A 416 -0.61 17.62 -4.00
C LEU A 416 -1.79 17.39 -3.07
N TRP A 417 -1.71 16.30 -2.32
CA TRP A 417 -2.62 15.95 -1.24
C TRP A 417 -1.82 15.48 -0.02
N ASN A 418 -2.19 15.93 1.18
CA ASN A 418 -1.57 15.59 2.46
C ASN A 418 -0.03 15.50 2.41
N THR A 419 0.64 16.39 1.68
CA THR A 419 2.09 16.30 1.45
C THR A 419 2.84 17.15 2.46
N THR A 420 3.85 16.60 3.12
CA THR A 420 4.73 17.35 4.04
C THR A 420 5.97 17.90 3.33
N GLY A 421 6.43 17.24 2.27
CA GLY A 421 7.63 17.64 1.54
C GLY A 421 8.01 16.63 0.45
N ALA A 422 8.61 17.15 -0.60
CA ALA A 422 9.20 16.43 -1.71
C ALA A 422 10.06 17.39 -2.54
N ASN A 423 10.97 16.83 -3.33
CA ASN A 423 11.77 17.58 -4.29
C ASN A 423 11.44 17.15 -5.72
N PHE A 424 11.58 18.08 -6.66
CA PHE A 424 11.25 17.90 -8.07
C PHE A 424 12.42 18.34 -8.94
N GLY A 425 12.76 17.57 -9.96
CA GLY A 425 13.85 17.88 -10.88
C GLY A 425 13.77 17.06 -12.16
N ASP A 426 14.88 16.97 -12.89
CA ASP A 426 15.04 16.24 -14.15
C ASP A 426 15.75 14.88 -13.99
N GLY A 427 16.37 14.58 -12.84
CA GLY A 427 17.00 13.28 -12.59
C GLY A 427 17.75 13.14 -11.26
N ALA A 428 18.11 11.90 -10.91
CA ALA A 428 18.94 11.60 -9.74
C ALA A 428 20.38 12.12 -9.95
N GLY A 429 20.77 13.11 -9.15
CA GLY A 429 22.07 13.80 -9.23
C GLY A 429 21.99 15.23 -9.78
N ASP A 430 20.82 15.66 -10.27
CA ASP A 430 20.57 17.03 -10.72
C ASP A 430 20.06 17.94 -9.59
N VAL A 431 19.90 19.23 -9.88
CA VAL A 431 19.40 20.22 -8.92
C VAL A 431 17.92 19.95 -8.65
N MET A 432 17.64 19.34 -7.52
CA MET A 432 16.28 19.08 -7.06
C MET A 432 15.72 20.31 -6.34
N PHE A 433 14.51 20.73 -6.74
CA PHE A 433 13.83 21.90 -6.19
C PHE A 433 12.76 21.46 -5.18
N PRO A 434 12.80 21.96 -3.93
CA PRO A 434 11.77 21.63 -2.95
C PRO A 434 10.44 22.27 -3.32
N ILE A 435 9.34 21.70 -2.85
CA ILE A 435 8.02 22.34 -2.90
C ILE A 435 8.14 23.73 -2.27
N SER A 436 7.89 24.75 -3.08
CA SER A 436 7.86 26.14 -2.63
C SER A 436 6.44 26.68 -2.72
N PRO A 437 6.04 27.60 -1.82
CA PRO A 437 4.79 28.33 -2.01
C PRO A 437 4.86 29.14 -3.32
N PRO A 438 3.73 29.38 -4.01
CA PRO A 438 3.71 30.19 -5.23
C PRO A 438 4.27 31.59 -4.96
N GLN A 439 5.07 32.13 -5.88
CA GLN A 439 5.69 33.46 -5.71
C GLN A 439 4.62 34.52 -5.38
N GLY A 440 4.85 35.27 -4.30
CA GLY A 440 3.92 36.32 -3.83
C GLY A 440 2.84 35.86 -2.85
N THR A 441 2.77 34.57 -2.52
CA THR A 441 1.83 34.04 -1.52
C THR A 441 2.52 33.95 -0.16
N VAL A 442 1.97 34.61 0.87
CA VAL A 442 2.37 34.34 2.26
C VAL A 442 1.92 32.90 2.57
N PRO A 443 2.77 32.02 3.12
CA PRO A 443 2.34 30.71 3.60
C PRO A 443 1.10 30.91 4.48
N LEU A 444 -0.01 30.23 4.14
CA LEU A 444 -1.21 30.30 4.96
C LEU A 444 -0.85 29.84 6.37
N ALA A 445 -0.98 30.73 7.34
CA ALA A 445 -0.78 30.39 8.74
C ALA A 445 -1.69 29.19 9.09
N GLY A 446 -1.09 28.07 9.49
CA GLY A 446 -1.83 26.85 9.85
C GLY A 446 -2.01 25.80 8.73
N GLU A 447 -1.39 25.94 7.55
CA GLU A 447 -1.38 24.85 6.56
C GLU A 447 -0.61 23.63 7.11
N LEU A 448 -1.32 22.55 7.41
CA LEU A 448 -0.74 21.31 7.98
C LEU A 448 0.02 20.49 6.96
N PHE A 449 -0.47 20.51 5.73
CA PHE A 449 0.05 19.78 4.59
C PHE A 449 -0.04 20.67 3.37
N HIS A 450 0.93 20.59 2.46
CA HIS A 450 0.84 21.17 1.14
C HIS A 450 -0.28 20.51 0.34
N ASN A 451 -1.41 21.22 0.24
CA ASN A 451 -2.60 20.76 -0.47
C ASN A 451 -2.93 21.64 -1.67
N GLY A 452 -3.48 21.04 -2.72
CA GLY A 452 -3.90 21.75 -3.93
C GLY A 452 -2.76 21.93 -4.93
N MET A 453 -2.89 22.95 -5.79
CA MET A 453 -1.90 23.20 -6.84
C MET A 453 -0.68 23.92 -6.27
N ARG A 454 0.52 23.50 -6.69
CA ARG A 454 1.79 24.17 -6.42
C ARG A 454 2.58 24.29 -7.70
N GLU A 455 3.17 25.46 -7.91
CA GLU A 455 4.04 25.72 -9.05
C GLU A 455 5.50 25.64 -8.59
N ILE A 456 6.29 24.93 -9.38
CA ILE A 456 7.71 24.69 -9.12
C ILE A 456 8.44 25.03 -10.41
N SER A 457 9.30 26.05 -10.35
CA SER A 457 10.21 26.35 -11.43
C SER A 457 11.38 25.39 -11.36
N ILE A 458 11.51 24.55 -12.38
CA ILE A 458 12.60 23.59 -12.53
C ILE A 458 13.59 24.21 -13.50
N ALA A 459 14.82 24.48 -13.05
CA ALA A 459 15.89 24.92 -13.94
C ALA A 459 16.54 23.72 -14.64
N ALA A 460 15.75 22.90 -15.33
CA ALA A 460 16.21 21.66 -15.93
C ALA A 460 17.13 21.91 -17.12
N SER A 461 18.06 20.97 -17.30
CA SER A 461 18.91 20.93 -18.49
C SER A 461 18.12 20.43 -19.70
N MET A 462 18.55 20.85 -20.89
CA MET A 462 17.99 20.32 -22.13
C MET A 462 18.47 18.89 -22.35
N THR A 463 17.53 17.94 -22.38
CA THR A 463 17.79 16.51 -22.64
C THR A 463 16.87 15.99 -23.74
N LEU A 464 17.21 14.87 -24.38
CA LEU A 464 16.36 14.29 -25.43
C LEU A 464 15.04 13.73 -24.87
N ASP A 465 15.07 13.22 -23.64
CA ASP A 465 13.91 12.58 -23.01
C ASP A 465 13.04 13.57 -22.25
N GLY A 466 13.62 14.66 -21.73
CA GLY A 466 12.91 15.71 -21.00
C GLY A 466 12.15 15.20 -19.76
N GLN A 467 12.62 14.14 -19.10
CA GLN A 467 11.86 13.51 -18.01
C GLN A 467 11.80 14.38 -16.75
N ILE A 468 10.80 14.12 -15.91
CA ILE A 468 10.65 14.73 -14.60
C ILE A 468 10.81 13.65 -13.55
N THR A 469 11.54 13.98 -12.50
CA THR A 469 11.79 13.12 -11.35
C THR A 469 11.24 13.79 -10.10
N VAL A 470 10.47 13.04 -9.33
CA VAL A 470 9.98 13.42 -8.00
C VAL A 470 10.68 12.54 -6.99
N GLU A 471 11.35 13.16 -6.03
CA GLU A 471 12.06 12.43 -4.98
C GLU A 471 11.61 12.90 -3.61
N LYS A 472 11.25 11.93 -2.76
CA LYS A 472 11.06 12.13 -1.33
C LYS A 472 12.22 11.47 -0.60
N THR A 473 12.91 12.22 0.25
CA THR A 473 13.96 11.73 1.14
C THR A 473 13.61 11.93 2.60
N GLY A 474 14.12 11.04 3.45
CA GLY A 474 13.91 11.13 4.90
C GLY A 474 12.45 10.89 5.31
N PRO A 475 12.04 11.36 6.50
CA PRO A 475 10.75 11.02 7.09
C PRO A 475 9.61 11.96 6.61
N GLN A 476 9.49 12.19 5.31
CA GLN A 476 8.41 13.00 4.72
C GLN A 476 7.25 12.14 4.19
N HIS A 477 6.09 12.75 3.94
CA HIS A 477 4.96 12.15 3.24
C HIS A 477 4.63 12.94 1.98
N ILE A 478 4.29 12.22 0.92
CA ILE A 478 3.89 12.81 -0.36
C ILE A 478 2.71 12.03 -0.92
N THR A 479 1.73 12.74 -1.47
CA THR A 479 0.73 12.20 -2.39
C THR A 479 0.60 13.15 -3.57
N VAL A 480 0.96 12.66 -4.76
CA VAL A 480 0.81 13.39 -6.01
C VAL A 480 -0.47 12.94 -6.70
N LEU A 481 -1.37 13.88 -6.98
CA LEU A 481 -2.64 13.60 -7.68
C LEU A 481 -2.54 13.82 -9.19
N GLY A 482 -1.53 14.54 -9.64
CA GLY A 482 -1.28 14.84 -11.05
C GLY A 482 -0.32 16.01 -11.22
N TYR A 483 0.16 16.20 -12.43
CA TYR A 483 1.07 17.29 -12.78
C TYR A 483 0.78 17.82 -14.19
N VAL A 484 1.17 19.07 -14.43
CA VAL A 484 1.21 19.70 -15.75
C VAL A 484 2.58 20.34 -15.90
N VAL A 485 3.22 20.14 -17.04
CA VAL A 485 4.57 20.65 -17.30
C VAL A 485 4.57 21.62 -18.47
N GLU A 486 5.27 22.74 -18.28
CA GLU A 486 5.67 23.65 -19.34
C GLU A 486 7.07 23.27 -19.82
N VAL A 487 7.21 23.05 -21.12
CA VAL A 487 8.43 22.51 -21.73
C VAL A 487 8.95 23.48 -22.79
N GLU A 488 10.25 23.77 -22.71
CA GLU A 488 10.98 24.42 -23.80
C GLU A 488 11.53 23.33 -24.74
N ILE A 489 11.29 23.49 -26.04
CA ILE A 489 11.78 22.57 -27.06
C ILE A 489 12.87 23.29 -27.86
N GLY A 490 14.07 22.71 -27.84
CA GLY A 490 15.22 23.12 -28.65
C GLY A 490 15.27 22.36 -29.97
N ASP A 491 16.11 22.84 -30.88
CA ASP A 491 16.38 22.17 -32.17
C ASP A 491 17.45 21.09 -32.07
#